data_AF-A0A6H9UVC7-F1
#
_entry.id   AF-A0A6H9UVC7-F1
#
_cell.length_a   1.000
_cell.length_b   1.000
_cell.length_c   1.000
_cell.angle_alpha   90.00
_cell.angle_beta   90.00
_cell.angle_gamma   90.00
#
_symmetry.space_group_name_H-M   'P 1'
#
loop_
_entity.id
_entity.type
_entity.pdbx_description
1 polymer ?
#
loop_
_entity_poly.entity_id
_entity_poly.type
_entity_poly.pdbx_seq_one_letter_code
_entity_poly.pdbx_strand_id
1 'polypeptide(L)' 'MSLPHVTGVGTGRDERTGQDVIIVFVTRKVPRDRLRDEDVVPDELDGVPVRVLAIGEVSAQE' A
#
# COMPACT_ATOMS: atom_id res chain seq x y z
N MET A 1 2.16 0.49 -14.23
CA MET A 1 1.15 -0.53 -13.86
C MET A 1 0.34 0.02 -12.71
N SER A 2 -0.98 -0.01 -12.78
CA SER A 2 -1.87 0.36 -11.67
C SER A 2 -2.39 -0.93 -11.05
N LEU A 3 -2.11 -1.15 -9.77
CA LEU A 3 -2.70 -2.26 -9.02
C LEU A 3 -4.17 -1.93 -8.75
N PRO A 4 -5.11 -2.85 -9.06
CA PRO A 4 -6.51 -2.66 -8.72
C PRO A 4 -6.64 -2.36 -7.23
N HIS A 5 -7.46 -1.37 -6.87
CA HIS A 5 -7.74 -0.96 -5.48
C HIS A 5 -6.63 -0.20 -4.74
N VAL A 6 -5.50 0.11 -5.39
CA VAL A 6 -4.53 1.06 -4.85
C VAL A 6 -5.00 2.48 -5.15
N THR A 7 -5.22 3.25 -4.08
CA THR A 7 -5.65 4.65 -4.13
C THR A 7 -4.47 5.61 -4.22
N GLY A 8 -3.28 5.20 -3.76
CA GLY A 8 -2.07 6.01 -3.84
C GLY A 8 -0.84 5.31 -3.29
N VAL A 9 0.33 5.87 -3.59
CA VAL A 9 1.63 5.42 -3.08
C VAL A 9 2.39 6.62 -2.56
N GLY A 10 2.98 6.49 -1.38
CA GLY A 10 3.86 7.48 -0.78
C GLY A 10 5.15 6.83 -0.27
N THR A 11 6.11 7.67 0.08
CA THR A 11 7.33 7.27 0.79
C THR A 11 7.37 7.96 2.14
N GLY A 12 8.01 7.33 3.11
CA GLY A 12 8.19 7.87 4.44
C GLY A 12 9.39 7.26 5.14
N ARG A 13 9.56 7.61 6.41
CA ARG A 13 10.58 7.06 7.28
C ARG A 13 9.92 6.47 8.52
N ASP A 14 10.19 5.21 8.82
CA ASP A 14 9.68 4.58 10.04
C ASP A 14 10.34 5.25 11.25
N GLU A 15 9.53 5.87 12.12
CA GLU A 15 10.03 6.65 13.26
C GLU A 15 10.76 5.79 14.30
N ARG A 16 10.47 4.49 14.36
CA ARG A 16 11.06 3.57 15.33
C ARG A 16 12.39 3.01 14.82
N THR A 17 12.47 2.66 13.54
CA THR A 17 13.68 2.04 12.96
C THR A 17 14.57 3.02 12.20
N GLY A 18 14.06 4.20 11.82
CA GLY A 18 14.74 5.16 10.97
C GLY A 18 14.91 4.69 9.52
N GLN A 19 14.28 3.59 9.12
CA GLN A 19 14.39 3.04 7.78
C GLN A 19 13.38 3.70 6.84
N ASP A 20 13.73 3.80 5.56
CA ASP A 20 12.78 4.21 4.53
C ASP A 20 11.67 3.16 4.42
N VAL A 21 10.46 3.61 4.13
CA VAL A 21 9.27 2.76 3.97
C VAL A 21 8.42 3.27 2.83
N ILE A 22 7.92 2.35 2.01
CA ILE A 22 6.92 2.64 0.99
C ILE A 22 5.54 2.43 1.60
N ILE A 23 4.66 3.40 1.47
CA ILE A 23 3.31 3.37 2.01
C ILE A 23 2.34 3.23 0.85
N VAL A 24 1.61 2.12 0.80
CA VAL A 24 0.59 1.86 -0.22
C VAL A 24 -0.78 2.06 0.41
N PHE A 25 -1.56 2.98 -0.14
CA PHE A 25 -2.92 3.27 0.27
C PHE A 25 -3.89 2.45 -0.57
N VAL A 26 -4.80 1.74 0.09
CA VAL A 26 -5.83 0.93 -0.55
C VAL A 26 -7.22 1.27 -0.04
N THR A 27 -8.25 0.93 -0.81
CA THR A 27 -9.64 1.13 -0.37
C THR A 27 -10.03 0.20 0.78
N ARG A 28 -9.57 -1.06 0.78
CA ARG A 28 -9.83 -2.05 1.84
C ARG A 28 -8.74 -3.11 1.94
N LYS A 29 -8.64 -3.74 3.11
CA LYS A 29 -7.85 -4.97 3.31
C LYS A 29 -8.73 -6.20 3.13
N VAL A 30 -8.16 -7.21 2.51
CA VAL A 30 -8.76 -8.54 2.34
C VAL A 30 -7.69 -9.59 2.68
N PRO A 31 -8.09 -10.75 3.25
CA PRO A 31 -7.18 -11.87 3.46
C PRO A 31 -6.45 -12.27 2.17
N ARG A 32 -5.17 -12.63 2.29
CA ARG A 32 -4.29 -12.92 1.13
C ARG A 32 -4.76 -14.13 0.33
N ASP A 33 -5.36 -15.12 0.98
CA ASP A 33 -5.98 -16.30 0.36
C ASP A 33 -7.24 -15.98 -0.47
N ARG A 34 -7.77 -14.76 -0.33
CA ARG A 34 -8.92 -14.24 -1.10
C ARG A 34 -8.52 -13.18 -2.13
N LEU A 35 -7.22 -12.90 -2.25
CA LEU A 35 -6.68 -12.01 -3.27
C LEU A 35 -6.22 -12.84 -4.47
N ARG A 36 -6.41 -12.28 -5.67
CA ARG A 36 -5.68 -12.77 -6.85
C ARG A 36 -4.22 -12.40 -6.68
N ASP A 37 -3.31 -13.20 -7.20
CA ASP A 37 -1.87 -12.95 -7.09
C ASP A 37 -1.48 -11.55 -7.62
N GLU A 38 -2.17 -11.07 -8.67
CA GLU A 38 -1.96 -9.73 -9.22
C GLU A 38 -2.42 -8.57 -8.32
N ASP A 39 -3.29 -8.82 -7.33
CA ASP A 39 -3.81 -7.81 -6.40
C ASP A 39 -2.99 -7.77 -5.10
N VAL A 40 -2.04 -8.71 -4.92
CA VAL A 40 -1.20 -8.78 -3.74
C VAL A 40 -0.12 -7.70 -3.84
N VAL A 41 -0.17 -6.76 -2.90
CA VAL A 41 0.93 -5.81 -2.70
C VAL A 41 2.14 -6.58 -2.15
N PRO A 42 3.33 -6.46 -2.77
CA PRO A 42 4.53 -7.11 -2.26
C PRO A 42 4.93 -6.52 -0.90
N ASP A 43 5.55 -7.34 -0.07
CA ASP A 43 6.00 -6.93 1.28
C ASP A 43 7.26 -6.05 1.23
N GLU A 44 7.99 -6.05 0.10
CA GLU A 44 9.21 -5.29 -0.15
C GLU A 44 9.30 -4.88 -1.63
N LEU A 45 9.84 -3.68 -1.90
CA LEU A 45 10.17 -3.17 -3.23
C LEU A 45 11.57 -2.57 -3.20
N ASP A 46 12.47 -3.08 -4.05
CA ASP A 46 13.87 -2.62 -4.15
C ASP A 46 14.62 -2.55 -2.81
N GLY A 47 14.39 -3.53 -1.91
CA GLY A 47 14.98 -3.55 -0.57
C GLY A 47 14.27 -2.66 0.45
N VAL A 48 13.22 -1.94 0.06
CA VAL A 48 12.45 -1.04 0.92
C VAL A 48 11.17 -1.74 1.38
N PRO A 49 10.91 -1.85 2.70
CA PRO A 49 9.70 -2.47 3.21
C PRO A 49 8.46 -1.70 2.78
N VAL A 50 7.39 -2.44 2.45
CA VAL A 50 6.10 -1.87 2.06
C VAL A 50 5.09 -1.99 3.20
N ARG A 51 4.39 -0.89 3.48
CA ARG A 51 3.31 -0.81 4.46
C ARG A 51 1.98 -0.52 3.78
N VAL A 52 1.02 -1.43 3.93
CA VAL A 52 -0.33 -1.27 3.37
C VAL A 52 -1.28 -0.64 4.40
N LEU A 53 -1.87 0.50 4.04
CA LEU A 53 -2.86 1.22 4.84
C LEU A 53 -4.20 1.29 4.10
N ALA A 54 -5.28 0.86 4.75
CA ALA A 54 -6.62 1.00 4.22
C ALA A 54 -7.19 2.37 4.63
N ILE A 55 -7.58 3.17 3.64
CA ILE A 55 -8.10 4.54 3.86
C ILE A 55 -9.54 4.73 3.36
N GLY A 56 -10.13 3.69 2.76
CA GLY A 56 -11.46 3.79 2.16
C GLY A 56 -11.45 4.42 0.77
N GLU A 57 -12.63 4.87 0.33
CA GLU A 57 -12.79 5.56 -0.94
C GLU A 57 -12.30 7.01 -0.82
N VAL A 58 -11.59 7.48 -1.83
CA VAL A 58 -11.08 8.86 -1.89
C VAL A 58 -11.77 9.58 -3.05
N SER A 59 -12.32 10.76 -2.76
CA SER A 59 -12.92 11.66 -3.74
C SER A 59 -12.34 13.06 -3.55
N ALA A 60 -12.05 13.75 -4.65
CA ALA A 60 -11.81 15.19 -4.60
C ALA A 60 -13.15 15.91 -4.34
N GLN A 61 -13.12 17.00 -3.58
CA GLN A 61 -14.25 17.92 -3.45
C GLN A 61 -13.89 19.24 -4.13
N GLU A 62 -14.87 19.86 -4.80
CA GLU A 62 -14.75 21.16 -5.47
C GLU A 62 -14.84 22.33 -4.48
#